data_AF-A0A2V7XYW3-F1
#
_entry.id   AF-A0A2V7XYW3-F1
#
_cell.length_a   1.000
_cell.length_b   1.000
_cell.length_c   1.000
_cell.angle_alpha   90.00
_cell.angle_beta   90.00
_cell.angle_gamma   90.00
#
_symmetry.space_group_name_H-M   'P 1'
#
loop_
_entity.id
_entity.type
_entity.pdbx_description
1 polymer ?
#
loop_
_entity_poly.entity_id
_entity_poly.type
_entity_poly.pdbx_seq_one_letter_code
_entity_poly.pdbx_strand_id
1 'polypeptide(L)'
;MVFRGMRPARNSSISRVSPNENSPPPMSTSSVTGVASSTFRGCVIALYAARMRQILLALLIAAPASAQNADALWQSLMDGNRAFVAGKVTFDHLADLRRHSADHQNPPFTILACSDSRVPPELIFNRSLDQLFVIRVAGSNTRSPTATPS
;
A
#
# COMPACT_ATOMS: atom_id res chain seq x y z
N MET A 1 -53.97 -14.48 -23.60
CA MET A 1 -54.90 -14.59 -24.75
C MET A 1 -54.87 -13.26 -25.49
N VAL A 2 -54.36 -13.31 -26.73
CA VAL A 2 -54.41 -12.33 -27.83
C VAL A 2 -54.55 -10.84 -27.48
N PHE A 3 -53.50 -10.05 -27.76
CA PHE A 3 -53.70 -8.71 -28.32
C PHE A 3 -52.89 -8.56 -29.61
N ARG A 4 -53.64 -8.29 -30.67
CA ARG A 4 -53.24 -8.22 -32.06
C ARG A 4 -53.09 -6.74 -32.42
N GLY A 5 -51.89 -6.38 -32.86
CA GLY A 5 -51.52 -5.34 -33.84
C GLY A 5 -52.13 -3.94 -33.82
N MET A 6 -51.24 -2.94 -33.87
CA MET A 6 -51.45 -1.72 -34.67
C MET A 6 -50.09 -1.09 -35.05
N ARG A 7 -49.86 -0.89 -36.36
CA ARG A 7 -48.76 -0.08 -36.95
C ARG A 7 -49.12 1.42 -36.82
N PRO A 8 -48.19 2.39 -36.87
CA PRO A 8 -47.57 2.90 -38.13
C PRO A 8 -46.10 3.34 -37.87
N ALA A 9 -45.27 3.95 -38.72
CA ALA A 9 -45.44 4.77 -39.90
C ALA A 9 -44.17 4.75 -40.78
N ARG A 10 -44.39 5.10 -42.05
CA ARG A 10 -43.46 5.56 -43.09
C ARG A 10 -42.28 6.41 -42.58
N ASN A 11 -41.07 6.15 -43.09
CA ASN A 11 -40.36 7.22 -43.81
C ASN A 11 -39.39 6.64 -44.86
N SER A 12 -39.46 7.27 -46.02
CA SER A 12 -38.77 7.07 -47.27
C SER A 12 -37.43 7.80 -47.30
N SER A 13 -36.34 7.11 -47.64
CA SER A 13 -35.12 7.74 -48.18
C SER A 13 -34.38 6.71 -49.03
N ILE A 14 -34.85 6.59 -50.27
CA ILE A 14 -34.13 5.96 -51.38
C ILE A 14 -33.01 6.92 -51.78
N SER A 15 -31.77 6.57 -51.49
CA SER A 15 -30.61 7.11 -52.20
C SER A 15 -30.14 6.06 -53.20
N ARG A 16 -30.48 6.30 -54.47
CA ARG A 16 -29.90 5.63 -55.64
C ARG A 16 -28.43 6.05 -55.75
N VAL A 17 -27.51 5.08 -55.73
CA VAL A 17 -26.17 5.23 -56.32
C VAL A 17 -25.97 4.04 -57.26
N SER A 18 -25.67 4.36 -58.52
CA SER A 18 -25.45 3.44 -59.64
C SER A 18 -24.26 2.50 -59.45
N PRO A 19 -24.23 1.35 -60.17
CA PRO A 19 -23.10 0.44 -60.18
C PRO A 19 -21.94 1.04 -60.98
N ASN A 20 -20.74 1.02 -60.42
CA ASN A 20 -19.50 1.20 -61.17
C ASN A 20 -18.87 -0.19 -61.34
N GLU A 21 -18.90 -0.69 -62.57
CA GLU A 21 -18.07 -1.78 -63.07
C GLU A 21 -16.60 -1.42 -62.95
N ASN A 22 -15.92 -1.98 -61.95
CA ASN A 22 -14.48 -2.20 -62.04
C ASN A 22 -14.16 -3.54 -61.38
N SER A 23 -14.19 -4.58 -62.22
CA SER A 23 -13.84 -5.96 -61.91
C SER A 23 -12.43 -6.08 -61.32
N PRO A 24 -12.21 -6.97 -60.33
CA PRO A 24 -10.87 -7.23 -59.79
C PRO A 24 -10.00 -8.03 -60.77
N PRO A 25 -8.69 -7.73 -60.91
CA PRO A 25 -7.77 -8.59 -61.65
C PRO A 25 -7.51 -9.92 -60.92
N PRO A 26 -7.12 -10.99 -61.64
CA PRO A 26 -7.13 -12.35 -61.12
C PRO A 26 -5.98 -12.66 -60.14
N MET A 27 -6.28 -13.65 -59.30
CA MET A 27 -5.41 -14.43 -58.41
C MET A 27 -3.91 -14.32 -58.69
N SER A 28 -3.20 -13.69 -57.76
CA SER A 28 -1.79 -14.00 -57.48
C SER A 28 -1.75 -14.87 -56.23
N THR A 29 -1.51 -16.16 -56.45
CA THR A 29 -1.19 -17.14 -55.42
C THR A 29 0.24 -16.91 -54.96
N SER A 30 0.45 -16.04 -53.97
CA SER A 30 1.67 -16.03 -53.16
C SER A 30 1.38 -16.72 -51.83
N SER A 31 1.62 -18.04 -51.84
CA SER A 31 2.27 -18.77 -50.73
C SER A 31 2.05 -18.20 -49.32
N VAL A 32 0.95 -18.58 -48.68
CA VAL A 32 0.90 -18.65 -47.21
C VAL A 32 1.75 -19.85 -46.79
N THR A 33 3.06 -19.68 -46.78
CA THR A 33 4.01 -20.61 -46.16
C THR A 33 4.63 -19.92 -44.96
N GLY A 34 4.30 -20.39 -43.76
CA GLY A 34 5.09 -20.09 -42.56
C GLY A 34 4.34 -19.49 -41.38
N VAL A 35 3.19 -20.05 -40.97
CA VAL A 35 2.81 -19.98 -39.56
C VAL A 35 3.09 -21.36 -38.96
N ALA A 36 3.70 -21.34 -37.77
CA ALA A 36 3.94 -22.46 -36.87
C ALA A 36 5.18 -23.32 -37.17
N SER A 37 6.29 -23.00 -36.50
CA SER A 37 6.95 -23.94 -35.57
C SER A 37 8.31 -23.44 -35.03
N SER A 38 8.36 -22.30 -34.35
CA SER A 38 9.50 -21.94 -33.48
C SER A 38 9.06 -20.79 -32.56
N THR A 39 9.07 -20.86 -31.24
CA THR A 39 9.38 -21.91 -30.29
C THR A 39 8.40 -21.67 -29.13
N PHE A 40 7.58 -22.65 -28.76
CA PHE A 40 6.75 -22.57 -27.56
C PHE A 40 7.60 -22.21 -26.32
N ARG A 41 8.87 -22.65 -26.32
CA ARG A 41 9.92 -22.24 -25.37
C ARG A 41 10.24 -20.74 -25.39
N GLY A 42 10.33 -20.09 -26.54
CA GLY A 42 10.63 -18.66 -26.65
C GLY A 42 9.51 -17.76 -26.14
N CYS A 43 8.25 -18.12 -26.42
CA CYS A 43 7.09 -17.40 -25.88
C CYS A 43 7.00 -17.53 -24.35
N VAL A 44 7.26 -18.74 -23.82
CA VAL A 44 7.34 -18.97 -22.36
C VAL A 44 8.48 -18.15 -21.75
N ILE A 45 9.69 -18.17 -22.31
CA ILE A 45 10.83 -17.38 -21.80
C ILE A 45 10.54 -15.87 -21.82
N ALA A 46 9.89 -15.35 -22.87
CA ALA A 46 9.51 -13.95 -22.96
C ALA A 46 8.44 -13.56 -21.92
N LEU A 47 7.45 -14.42 -21.68
CA LEU A 47 6.44 -14.22 -20.64
C LEU A 47 7.07 -14.29 -19.23
N TYR A 48 8.01 -15.21 -19.00
CA TYR A 48 8.76 -15.31 -17.76
C TYR A 48 9.63 -14.07 -17.53
N ALA A 49 10.34 -13.57 -18.55
CA ALA A 49 11.15 -12.37 -18.46
C ALA A 49 10.30 -11.11 -18.20
N ALA A 50 9.15 -10.99 -18.86
CA ALA A 50 8.21 -9.89 -18.62
C ALA A 50 7.62 -9.94 -17.21
N ARG A 51 7.23 -11.12 -16.72
CA ARG A 51 6.76 -11.33 -15.35
C ARG A 51 7.88 -11.11 -14.33
N MET A 52 9.11 -11.56 -14.59
CA MET A 52 10.28 -11.30 -13.75
C MET A 52 10.56 -9.80 -13.65
N ARG A 53 10.47 -9.05 -14.75
CA ARG A 53 10.61 -7.60 -14.74
C ARG A 53 9.50 -6.91 -13.96
N GLN A 54 8.25 -7.38 -14.08
CA GLN A 54 7.14 -6.87 -13.28
C GLN A 54 7.30 -7.20 -11.78
N ILE A 55 7.77 -8.40 -11.43
CA ILE A 55 8.04 -8.83 -10.05
C ILE A 55 9.23 -8.07 -9.48
N LEU A 56 10.31 -7.90 -10.24
CA LEU A 56 11.49 -7.12 -9.85
C LEU A 56 11.13 -5.65 -9.64
N LEU A 57 10.30 -5.06 -10.52
CA LEU A 57 9.80 -3.70 -10.37
C LEU A 57 8.89 -3.58 -9.14
N ALA A 58 8.01 -4.56 -8.90
CA ALA A 58 7.17 -4.59 -7.70
C ALA A 58 7.99 -4.72 -6.41
N LEU A 59 9.06 -5.52 -6.39
CA LEU A 59 10.00 -5.62 -5.28
C LEU A 59 10.81 -4.33 -5.08
N LEU A 60 11.15 -3.62 -6.16
CA LEU A 60 11.83 -2.32 -6.08
C LEU A 60 10.95 -1.22 -5.47
N ILE A 61 9.64 -1.24 -5.76
CA ILE A 61 8.66 -0.25 -5.27
C ILE A 61 8.16 -0.63 -3.87
N ALA A 62 8.18 -1.92 -3.52
CA ALA A 62 7.92 -2.43 -2.17
C ALA A 62 9.10 -2.21 -1.20
N ALA A 63 9.80 -1.07 -1.34
CA ALA A 63 10.70 -0.61 -0.29
C ALA A 63 9.89 -0.50 1.01
N PRO A 64 10.43 -0.92 2.16
CA PRO A 64 9.72 -0.77 3.42
C PRO A 64 9.51 0.73 3.65
N ALA A 65 8.25 1.15 3.64
CA ALA A 65 7.85 2.49 4.05
C ALA A 65 8.03 2.60 5.57
N SER A 66 9.25 2.64 6.07
CA SER A 66 9.52 2.84 7.49
C SER A 66 10.94 3.31 7.74
N ALA A 67 11.31 4.42 7.13
CA ALA A 67 12.21 5.36 7.79
C ALA A 67 11.36 6.58 8.13
N GLN A 68 10.50 6.48 9.16
CA GLN A 68 10.01 7.71 9.78
C GLN A 68 11.26 8.53 10.16
N ASN A 69 11.27 9.80 9.80
CA ASN A 69 12.40 10.67 10.09
C ASN A 69 12.62 10.69 11.61
N ALA A 70 13.74 10.14 12.06
CA ALA A 70 14.07 10.00 13.48
C ALA A 70 14.05 11.36 14.19
N ASP A 71 14.48 12.43 13.51
CA ASP A 71 14.45 13.79 14.06
C ASP A 71 13.01 14.27 14.24
N ALA A 72 12.13 14.01 13.28
CA ALA A 72 10.72 14.38 13.38
C ALA A 72 10.01 13.63 14.51
N LEU A 73 10.31 12.34 14.68
CA LEU A 73 9.83 11.53 15.79
C LEU A 73 10.35 12.06 17.14
N TRP A 74 11.64 12.37 17.22
CA TRP A 74 12.23 12.95 18.42
C TRP A 74 11.61 14.30 18.79
N GLN A 75 11.42 15.18 17.81
CA GLN A 75 10.76 16.47 18.03
C GLN A 75 9.33 16.29 18.52
N SER A 76 8.58 15.36 17.93
CA SER A 76 7.24 15.01 18.38
C SER A 76 7.24 14.60 19.86
N LEU A 77 8.15 13.71 20.27
CA LEU A 77 8.28 13.28 21.67
C LEU A 77 8.56 14.47 22.60
N MET A 78 9.43 15.38 22.19
CA MET A 78 9.74 16.61 22.92
C MET A 78 8.59 17.61 22.99
N ASP A 79 7.77 17.73 21.93
CA ASP A 79 6.54 18.52 21.95
C ASP A 79 5.56 17.99 23.00
N GLY A 80 5.45 16.67 23.11
CA GLY A 80 4.65 16.00 24.12
C GLY A 80 5.10 16.35 25.54
N ASN A 81 6.42 16.35 25.78
CA ASN A 81 6.97 16.78 27.06
C ASN A 81 6.73 18.26 27.37
N ARG A 82 6.87 19.14 26.37
CA ARG A 82 6.55 20.56 26.53
C ARG A 82 5.08 20.77 26.89
N ALA A 83 4.17 20.00 26.30
CA ALA A 83 2.75 20.04 26.63
C ALA A 83 2.49 19.59 28.08
N PHE A 84 3.16 18.54 28.55
CA PHE A 84 3.10 18.09 29.95
C PHE A 84 3.57 19.18 30.92
N VAL A 85 4.73 19.80 30.67
CA VAL A 85 5.28 20.89 31.50
C VAL A 85 4.33 22.10 31.52
N ALA A 86 3.66 22.38 30.40
CA ALA A 86 2.66 23.44 30.29
C ALA A 86 1.29 23.08 30.91
N GLY A 87 1.11 21.88 31.49
CA GLY A 87 -0.16 21.41 32.05
C GLY A 87 -1.23 21.10 30.99
N LYS A 88 -0.85 20.95 29.72
CA LYS A 88 -1.74 20.70 28.57
C LYS A 88 -1.69 19.23 28.16
N VAL A 89 -2.04 18.34 29.08
CA VAL A 89 -2.06 16.89 28.86
C VAL A 89 -3.43 16.49 28.28
N THR A 90 -3.45 15.59 27.29
CA THR A 90 -4.68 15.20 26.58
C THR A 90 -4.77 13.67 26.49
N PHE A 91 -5.79 13.10 27.12
CA PHE A 91 -6.07 11.65 27.11
C PHE A 91 -7.54 11.42 26.80
N ASP A 92 -7.90 11.55 25.53
CA ASP A 92 -9.27 11.39 25.07
C ASP A 92 -9.46 10.04 24.35
N HIS A 93 -10.70 9.57 24.28
CA HIS A 93 -11.10 8.39 23.47
C HIS A 93 -10.32 7.10 23.77
N LEU A 94 -9.84 6.91 25.01
CA LEU A 94 -9.03 5.74 25.39
C LEU A 94 -9.73 4.40 25.14
N ALA A 95 -11.05 4.35 25.35
CA ALA A 95 -11.84 3.15 25.06
C ALA A 95 -11.83 2.80 23.57
N ASP A 96 -11.84 3.80 22.70
CA ASP A 96 -11.80 3.60 21.24
C ASP A 96 -10.40 3.20 20.81
N LEU A 97 -9.37 3.90 21.30
CA LEU A 97 -7.98 3.56 21.02
C LEU A 97 -7.65 2.14 21.47
N ARG A 98 -8.15 1.69 22.62
CA ARG A 98 -7.99 0.31 23.09
C ARG A 98 -8.62 -0.71 22.14
N ARG A 99 -9.81 -0.42 21.61
CA ARG A 99 -10.48 -1.29 20.64
C ARG A 99 -9.70 -1.38 19.32
N HIS A 100 -9.19 -0.25 18.83
CA HIS A 100 -8.38 -0.22 17.61
C HIS A 100 -7.02 -0.91 17.76
N SER A 101 -6.44 -0.88 18.96
CA SER A 101 -5.12 -1.48 19.24
C SER A 101 -5.20 -2.96 19.65
N ALA A 102 -6.37 -3.59 19.58
CA ALA A 102 -6.58 -4.95 20.08
C ALA A 102 -5.92 -6.02 19.21
N ASP A 103 -5.91 -5.82 17.89
CA ASP A 103 -5.43 -6.81 16.92
C ASP A 103 -3.94 -6.63 16.57
N HIS A 104 -3.43 -5.40 16.67
CA HIS A 104 -2.05 -5.06 16.32
C HIS A 104 -1.55 -3.86 17.14
N GLN A 105 -0.28 -3.88 17.53
CA GLN A 105 0.43 -2.72 18.10
C GLN A 105 1.69 -2.39 17.29
N ASN A 106 1.90 -1.11 16.98
CA ASN A 106 3.10 -0.64 16.27
C ASN A 106 3.62 0.70 16.84
N PRO A 107 4.04 0.74 18.11
CA PRO A 107 4.51 1.96 18.74
C PRO A 107 5.84 2.44 18.11
N PRO A 108 5.94 3.71 17.69
CA PRO A 108 7.16 4.26 17.10
C PRO A 108 8.30 4.50 18.11
N PHE A 109 8.01 4.47 19.41
CA PHE A 109 9.00 4.72 20.46
C PHE A 109 9.06 3.57 21.46
N THR A 110 10.28 3.22 21.88
CA THR A 110 10.52 2.37 23.06
C THR A 110 11.20 3.19 24.14
N ILE A 111 10.65 3.18 25.36
CA ILE A 111 11.19 3.91 26.51
C ILE A 111 11.54 2.91 27.61
N LEU A 112 12.80 2.93 28.03
CA LEU A 112 13.25 2.29 29.27
C LEU A 112 13.22 3.32 30.40
N ALA A 113 12.35 3.10 31.38
CA ALA A 113 12.13 4.03 32.48
C ALA A 113 12.31 3.34 33.85
N CYS A 114 12.46 4.16 34.88
CA CYS A 114 12.44 3.65 36.26
C CYS A 114 11.01 3.23 36.63
N SER A 115 10.89 2.22 37.50
CA SER A 115 9.61 1.80 38.08
C SER A 115 9.05 2.82 39.11
N ASP A 116 9.72 3.96 39.30
CA ASP A 116 9.26 5.06 40.18
C ASP A 116 7.85 5.52 39.79
N SER A 117 6.93 5.51 40.75
CA SER A 117 5.52 5.88 40.55
C SER A 117 5.30 7.32 40.07
N ARG A 118 6.26 8.23 40.31
CA ARG A 118 6.18 9.65 39.96
C ARG A 118 6.60 9.93 38.52
N VAL A 119 7.15 8.95 37.82
CA VAL A 119 7.70 9.11 36.46
C VAL A 119 6.97 8.21 35.45
N PRO A 120 5.65 8.39 35.24
CA PRO A 120 4.92 7.69 34.18
C PRO A 120 5.26 8.29 32.80
N PRO A 121 5.96 7.55 31.91
CA PRO A 121 6.41 8.08 30.62
C PRO A 121 5.27 8.52 29.69
N GLU A 122 4.14 7.83 29.72
CA GLU A 122 2.95 8.13 28.91
C GLU A 122 2.41 9.53 29.23
N LEU A 123 2.33 9.87 30.52
CA LEU A 123 1.93 11.21 30.97
C LEU A 123 2.99 12.26 30.64
N ILE A 124 4.25 11.98 30.96
CA ILE A 124 5.36 12.94 30.77
C ILE A 124 5.54 13.31 29.31
N PHE A 125 5.33 12.38 28.38
CA PHE A 125 5.44 12.64 26.94
C PHE A 125 4.09 12.89 26.28
N ASN A 126 3.00 12.99 27.03
CA ASN A 126 1.65 13.22 26.52
C ASN A 126 1.33 12.30 25.32
N ARG A 127 1.48 10.99 25.54
CA ARG A 127 1.26 9.94 24.52
C ARG A 127 0.22 8.95 25.01
N SER A 128 -0.65 8.55 24.10
CA SER A 128 -1.77 7.64 24.36
C SER A 128 -1.39 6.19 24.01
N LEU A 129 -2.39 5.30 24.03
CA LEU A 129 -2.25 3.89 23.67
C LEU A 129 -1.64 3.72 22.28
N ASP A 130 -0.85 2.66 22.10
CA ASP A 130 -0.14 2.30 20.86
C ASP A 130 0.88 3.34 20.36
N GLN A 131 1.28 4.30 21.20
CA GLN A 131 2.28 5.31 20.84
C GLN A 131 3.63 5.10 21.53
N LEU A 132 3.65 4.45 22.70
CA LEU A 132 4.87 4.15 23.45
C LEU A 132 4.88 2.66 23.82
N PHE A 133 6.03 2.02 23.60
CA PHE A 133 6.36 0.75 24.23
C PHE A 133 7.22 1.03 25.45
N VAL A 134 6.70 0.78 26.65
CA VAL A 134 7.35 1.20 27.89
C VAL A 134 7.82 -0.02 28.69
N ILE A 135 9.10 -0.03 29.05
CA ILE A 135 9.71 -1.01 29.94
C ILE A 135 10.11 -0.28 31.22
N ARG A 136 9.60 -0.72 32.38
CA ARG A 136 9.91 -0.09 33.68
C ARG A 136 10.66 -1.06 34.58
N VAL A 137 11.83 -0.66 35.06
CA VAL A 137 12.69 -1.45 35.95
C VAL A 137 13.04 -0.67 37.21
N ALA A 138 13.16 -1.34 38.36
CA ALA A 138 13.57 -0.69 39.60
C ALA A 138 15.08 -0.34 39.55
N GLY A 139 15.41 0.94 39.67
CA GLY A 139 16.78 1.45 39.71
C GLY A 139 17.55 1.20 38.42
N SER A 140 17.26 1.96 37.36
CA SER A 140 17.82 1.81 36.00
C SER A 140 19.36 1.77 35.97
N ASN A 141 19.93 0.60 36.23
CA ASN A 141 21.33 0.27 36.08
C ASN A 141 21.48 -0.53 34.78
N THR A 142 21.37 0.18 33.65
CA THR A 142 21.75 -0.39 32.36
C THR A 142 23.25 -0.68 32.41
N ARG A 143 23.60 -1.94 32.66
CA ARG A 143 24.98 -2.39 32.55
C ARG A 143 25.43 -2.15 31.11
N SER A 144 26.38 -1.23 30.93
CA SER A 144 27.05 -1.06 29.64
C SER A 144 27.71 -2.39 29.26
N PRO A 145 27.63 -2.85 28.00
CA PRO A 145 28.23 -4.12 27.59
C PRO A 145 29.77 -4.13 27.66
N THR A 146 30.43 -3.05 28.05
CA THR A 146 31.89 -2.91 28.10
C THR A 146 32.54 -3.43 29.41
N ALA A 147 32.07 -4.55 29.96
CA ALA A 147 32.78 -5.23 31.03
C ALA A 147 33.30 -6.57 30.50
N THR A 148 34.41 -6.50 29.76
CA THR A 148 35.25 -7.66 29.44
C THR A 148 35.84 -8.16 30.76
N PRO A 149 35.63 -9.43 31.15
CA PRO A 149 36.33 -9.98 32.30
C PRO A 149 37.83 -10.04 31.98
N SER A 150 38.64 -9.34 32.78
CA SER A 150 40.10 -9.45 32.81
C SER A 150 40.54 -10.76 33.46
#